data_AF-A0A316M4A3-F1
#
_entry.id   AF-A0A316M4A3-F1
#
_cell.length_a   1.000
_cell.length_b   1.000
_cell.length_c   1.000
_cell.angle_alpha   90.00
_cell.angle_beta   90.00
_cell.angle_gamma   90.00
#
_symmetry.space_group_name_H-M   'P 1'
#
loop_
_entity.id
_entity.type
_entity.pdbx_description
1 polymer ?
#
loop_
_entity_poly.entity_id
_entity_poly.type
_entity_poly.pdbx_seq_one_letter_code
_entity_poly.pdbx_strand_id
1 'polypeptide(L)' 'MQVDLIFKIAAVGLLVGFLNMVLTRAGRDEQALMMTIAGLIIVMLVLLEQVGQLFTTIRQIFTF' A
#
# COMPACT_ATOMS: atom_id res chain seq x y z
N MET A 1 -12.00 10.54 5.86
CA MET A 1 -12.12 9.91 4.53
C MET A 1 -10.92 10.13 3.60
N GLN A 2 -10.41 11.35 3.35
CA GLN A 2 -9.16 11.53 2.55
C GLN A 2 -7.88 11.43 3.40
N VAL A 3 -7.91 12.01 4.60
CA VAL A 3 -6.77 12.00 5.52
C VAL A 3 -6.44 10.57 5.99
N ASP A 4 -7.45 9.72 6.18
CA ASP A 4 -7.27 8.31 6.58
C ASP A 4 -6.50 7.49 5.53
N LEU A 5 -6.68 7.77 4.24
CA LEU A 5 -5.97 7.08 3.17
C LEU A 5 -4.49 7.46 3.17
N ILE A 6 -4.21 8.76 3.31
CA ILE A 6 -2.84 9.29 3.39
C ILE A 6 -2.13 8.71 4.62
N PHE A 7 -2.81 8.67 5.78
CA PHE A 7 -2.27 8.05 6.99
C PHE A 7 -2.03 6.55 6.83
N LYS A 8 -2.95 5.80 6.19
CA LYS A 8 -2.74 4.37 5.90
C LYS A 8 -1.50 4.14 5.04
N ILE A 9 -1.34 4.90 3.96
CA ILE A 9 -0.18 4.77 3.06
C ILE A 9 1.11 5.17 3.80
N ALA A 10 1.09 6.26 4.57
CA ALA A 10 2.23 6.70 5.36
C ALA A 10 2.63 5.68 6.44
N ALA A 11 1.67 5.07 7.13
CA ALA A 11 1.92 4.03 8.13
C ALA A 11 2.58 2.79 7.52
N VAL A 12 2.09 2.35 6.35
CA VAL A 12 2.73 1.26 5.59
C VAL A 12 4.14 1.65 5.18
N GLY A 13 4.35 2.85 4.65
CA GLY A 13 5.67 3.35 4.24
C GLY A 13 6.67 3.40 5.41
N LEU A 14 6.25 3.89 6.57
CA LEU A 14 7.07 3.90 7.78
C LEU A 14 7.42 2.48 8.25
N LEU A 15 6.46 1.56 8.27
CA LEU A 15 6.71 0.17 8.65
C LEU A 15 7.67 -0.54 7.69
N VAL A 16 7.44 -0.39 6.37
CA VAL A 16 8.28 -0.99 5.32
C VAL A 16 9.69 -0.45 5.41
N GLY A 17 9.85 0.87 5.53
CA GLY A 17 11.16 1.52 5.66
C GLY A 17 11.89 1.10 6.93
N PHE A 18 11.18 1.01 8.06
CA PHE A 18 11.75 0.54 9.31
C PHE A 18 12.23 -0.91 9.22
N LEU A 19 11.41 -1.82 8.69
CA LEU A 19 11.77 -3.23 8.53
C LEU A 19 12.90 -3.43 7.53
N ASN A 20 12.90 -2.69 6.41
CA ASN A 20 13.99 -2.69 5.45
C ASN A 20 15.31 -2.29 6.13
N MET A 21 15.32 -1.19 6.90
CA MET A 21 16.49 -0.74 7.64
C MET A 21 17.00 -1.81 8.62
N VAL A 22 16.11 -2.48 9.34
CA VAL A 22 16.47 -3.57 10.27
C VAL A 22 17.07 -4.76 9.51
N LEU A 23 16.48 -5.16 8.38
CA LEU A 23 16.95 -6.29 7.57
C LEU A 23 18.33 -6.03 6.95
N THR A 24 18.56 -4.84 6.42
CA THR A 24 19.87 -4.41 5.90
C THR A 24 20.91 -4.35 7.03
N ARG A 25 20.55 -3.83 8.20
CA ARG A 25 21.45 -3.84 9.38
C ARG A 25 21.78 -5.25 9.86
N ALA A 26 20.92 -6.23 9.60
CA ALA A 26 21.11 -7.64 9.93
C ALA A 26 21.88 -8.43 8.84
N GLY A 27 22.33 -7.78 7.77
CA GLY A 27 23.03 -8.42 6.64
C GLY A 27 22.11 -9.26 5.74
N ARG A 28 20.79 -9.03 5.77
CA ARG A 28 19.77 -9.76 4.99
C ARG A 28 19.27 -8.91 3.82
N ASP A 29 20.17 -8.50 2.94
CA ASP A 29 19.89 -7.53 1.87
C ASP A 29 18.84 -8.02 0.87
N GLU A 30 18.82 -9.32 0.54
CA GLU A 30 17.79 -9.89 -0.34
C GLU A 30 16.38 -9.75 0.26
N GLN A 31 16.24 -9.91 1.58
CA GLN A 31 14.96 -9.74 2.25
C GLN A 31 14.57 -8.28 2.40
N ALA A 32 15.54 -7.39 2.58
CA ALA A 32 15.27 -5.96 2.55
C ALA A 32 14.69 -5.55 1.18
N LEU A 33 15.24 -6.07 0.08
CA LEU A 33 14.71 -5.85 -1.26
C LEU A 33 13.29 -6.43 -1.43
N MET A 34 13.07 -7.68 -0.99
CA MET A 34 11.73 -8.29 -0.98
C MET A 34 10.72 -7.47 -0.16
N MET A 35 11.16 -6.87 0.97
CA MET A 35 10.33 -6.01 1.81
C MET A 35 9.88 -4.75 1.08
N THR A 36 10.76 -4.13 0.28
CA THR A 36 10.41 -2.95 -0.54
C THR A 36 9.36 -3.31 -1.59
N ILE A 37 9.52 -4.46 -2.27
CA ILE A 37 8.55 -4.95 -3.25
C ILE A 37 7.20 -5.22 -2.58
N ALA A 38 7.20 -5.89 -1.42
CA ALA A 38 5.97 -6.15 -0.66
C ALA A 38 5.28 -4.84 -0.24
N GLY A 39 6.03 -3.85 0.21
CA GLY A 39 5.50 -2.52 0.53
C GLY A 39 4.82 -1.84 -0.66
N LEU A 40 5.44 -1.90 -1.84
CA LEU A 40 4.85 -1.39 -3.08
C LEU A 40 3.53 -2.09 -3.42
N ILE A 41 3.50 -3.43 -3.33
CA ILE A 41 2.30 -4.23 -3.60
C ILE A 41 1.17 -3.87 -2.64
N ILE A 42 1.46 -3.72 -1.35
CA ILE A 42 0.46 -3.33 -0.34
C ILE A 42 -0.16 -1.96 -0.67
N VAL A 43 0.67 -0.98 -1.03
CA VAL A 43 0.16 0.34 -1.46
C VAL A 43 -0.70 0.23 -2.72
N MET A 44 -0.29 -0.61 -3.68
CA MET A 44 -1.09 -0.93 -4.86
C MET A 44 -2.46 -1.51 -4.52
N LEU A 45 -2.55 -2.45 -3.56
CA LEU A 45 -3.83 -3.00 -3.11
C LEU A 45 -4.75 -1.93 -2.50
N VAL A 46 -4.19 -1.00 -1.71
CA VAL A 46 -4.94 0.13 -1.16
C VAL A 46 -5.51 1.03 -2.27
N LEU A 47 -4.78 1.22 -3.37
CA LEU A 47 -5.27 1.96 -4.53
C LEU A 47 -6.35 1.20 -5.31
N LEU A 48 -6.25 -0.12 -5.43
CA LEU A 48 -7.25 -0.94 -6.12
C LEU A 48 -8.64 -0.84 -5.46
N GLU A 49 -8.70 -0.77 -4.13
CA GLU A 49 -9.97 -0.55 -3.41
C GLU A 49 -10.64 0.77 -3.83
N GLN A 50 -9.86 1.84 -3.99
CA GLN A 50 -10.37 3.14 -4.43
C GLN A 50 -10.90 3.09 -5.86
N VAL A 51 -10.15 2.43 -6.75
CA VAL A 51 -10.58 2.20 -8.13
C VAL A 51 -11.89 1.39 -8.15
N GLY A 52 -12.00 0.35 -7.31
CA GLY A 52 -13.21 -0.45 -7.17
C GLY A 52 -14.42 0.37 -6.72
N GLN A 53 -14.25 1.29 -5.77
CA GLN A 53 -15.33 2.20 -5.34
C GLN A 53 -15.81 3.11 -6.48
N LEU A 54 -14.89 3.62 -7.30
CA LEU A 54 -15.25 4.40 -8.48
C LEU A 54 -16.05 3.57 -9.48
N PHE A 55 -15.62 2.34 -9.76
CA PHE A 55 -16.37 1.42 -10.62
C PHE A 55 -17.76 1.10 -10.08
N THR A 56 -17.91 0.88 -8.77
CA THR A 56 -19.22 0.67 -8.14
C THR A 56 -20.12 1.91 -8.30
N THR A 57 -19.57 3.10 -8.11
CA THR A 57 -20.31 4.36 -8.28
C THR A 57 -20.79 4.52 -9.72
N ILE A 58 -19.93 4.23 -10.69
CA ILE A 58 -20.28 4.22 -12.12
C ILE A 58 -21.41 3.22 -12.36
N ARG A 59 -21.28 1.97 -11.92
CA ARG A 59 -22.32 0.94 -12.10
C ARG A 59 -23.66 1.38 -11.53
N GLN A 60 -23.69 1.99 -10.34
CA GLN A 60 -24.94 2.47 -9.73
C GLN A 60 -25.67 3.50 -10.60
N ILE A 61 -24.95 4.39 -11.30
CA ILE A 61 -25.56 5.36 -12.22
C ILE A 61 -26.18 4.66 -13.44
N PHE A 62 -25.55 3.60 -13.93
CA PHE A 62 -26.00 2.84 -15.10
C PHE A 62 -27.06 1.77 -14.80
N THR A 63 -27.36 1.46 -13.54
CA THR A 63 -28.31 0.39 -13.15
C THR A 63 -29.69 0.94 -12.75
N PHE A 64 -30.22 1.89 -13.53
CA PHE A 64 -31.59 2.42 -13.36
C PHE A 64 -32.66 1.39 -13.74
#